data_AF-A0A7C5NYE9-F1
#
_entry.id   AF-A0A7C5NYE9-F1
#
_cell.length_a   1.000
_cell.length_b   1.000
_cell.length_c   1.000
_cell.angle_alpha   90.00
_cell.angle_beta   90.00
_cell.angle_gamma   90.00
#
_symmetry.space_group_name_H-M   'P 1'
#
loop_
_entity.id
_entity.type
_entity.pdbx_description
1 polymer ?
#
loop_
_entity_poly.entity_id
_entity_poly.type
_entity_poly.pdbx_seq_one_letter_code
_entity_poly.pdbx_strand_id
1 'polypeptide(L)'
;MSIGIFLCECGGNIADVIDLGQIKKIFESEGFFVKTDEHLCSDQGYRLIEECIREQGLDKVVIAACSPMIHGRRFQDVLASAVNPNLLQIVNIREQCAWVHRSDEALYKAISLISGKVERVKRSLPRTHEKVEPYKEVAVIGGG
;
A
#
# COMPACT_ATOMS: atom_id res chain seq x y z
N MET A 1 -0.19 16.75 9.26
CA MET A 1 0.05 15.34 8.92
C MET A 1 -1.15 14.83 8.17
N SER A 2 -0.98 14.67 6.87
CA SER A 2 -2.01 14.17 5.94
C SER A 2 -1.66 12.74 5.53
N ILE A 3 -2.66 11.85 5.54
CA ILE A 3 -2.50 10.45 5.12
C ILE A 3 -3.43 10.21 3.94
N GLY A 4 -2.89 9.70 2.84
CA GLY A 4 -3.67 9.18 1.73
C GLY A 4 -3.82 7.67 1.82
N ILE A 5 -5.05 7.19 1.66
CA ILE A 5 -5.37 5.77 1.58
C ILE A 5 -5.78 5.45 0.13
N PHE A 6 -5.09 4.51 -0.49
CA PHE A 6 -5.34 4.08 -1.86
C PHE A 6 -5.85 2.65 -1.86
N LEU A 7 -7.04 2.42 -2.42
CA LEU A 7 -7.71 1.13 -2.45
C LEU A 7 -7.59 0.55 -3.87
N CYS A 8 -7.06 -0.67 -4.01
CA CYS A 8 -6.96 -1.36 -5.29
C CYS A 8 -8.14 -2.32 -5.49
N GLU A 9 -8.82 -2.25 -6.62
CA GLU A 9 -9.87 -3.23 -6.98
C GLU A 9 -9.28 -4.55 -7.49
N CYS A 10 -8.08 -4.47 -8.09
CA CYS A 10 -7.33 -5.59 -8.63
C CYS A 10 -8.12 -6.38 -9.70
N GLY A 11 -8.86 -5.68 -10.57
CA GLY A 11 -9.65 -6.29 -11.65
C GLY A 11 -10.62 -7.36 -11.11
N GLY A 12 -11.39 -7.01 -10.08
CA GLY A 12 -12.35 -7.90 -9.42
C GLY A 12 -11.77 -8.76 -8.29
N ASN A 13 -10.46 -9.05 -8.27
CA ASN A 13 -9.87 -9.93 -7.24
C ASN A 13 -10.06 -9.44 -5.79
N ILE A 14 -10.23 -8.13 -5.60
CA ILE A 14 -10.56 -7.53 -4.31
C ILE A 14 -12.01 -7.02 -4.34
N ALA A 15 -12.37 -6.23 -5.37
CA ALA A 15 -13.66 -5.54 -5.43
C ALA A 15 -14.88 -6.47 -5.54
N ASP A 16 -14.73 -7.70 -6.06
CA ASP A 16 -15.85 -8.65 -6.14
C ASP A 16 -16.20 -9.25 -4.77
N VAL A 17 -15.29 -9.17 -3.80
CA VAL A 17 -15.46 -9.74 -2.45
C VAL A 17 -15.65 -8.64 -1.41
N ILE A 18 -14.89 -7.55 -1.52
CA ILE A 18 -14.84 -6.48 -0.52
C ILE A 18 -15.44 -5.20 -1.10
N ASP A 19 -16.46 -4.65 -0.44
CA ASP A 19 -17.01 -3.33 -0.78
C ASP A 19 -16.02 -2.22 -0.43
N LEU A 20 -15.19 -1.85 -1.41
CA LEU A 20 -14.23 -0.75 -1.29
C LEU A 20 -14.92 0.62 -1.16
N GLY A 21 -16.16 0.75 -1.63
CA GLY A 21 -16.95 1.97 -1.47
C GLY A 21 -17.35 2.19 -0.01
N GLN A 22 -17.69 1.12 0.71
CA GLN A 22 -17.93 1.18 2.15
C GLN A 22 -16.65 1.52 2.93
N ILE A 23 -15.52 0.87 2.61
CA ILE A 23 -14.21 1.20 3.20
C ILE A 23 -13.88 2.68 2.98
N LYS A 24 -14.06 3.16 1.74
CA LYS A 24 -13.81 4.55 1.38
C LYS A 24 -14.62 5.52 2.24
N LYS A 25 -15.94 5.32 2.34
CA LYS A 25 -16.83 6.18 3.15
C LYS A 25 -16.42 6.24 4.62
N ILE A 26 -16.03 5.10 5.19
CA ILE A 26 -15.59 5.02 6.60
C ILE A 26 -14.35 5.89 6.81
N PHE A 27 -13.29 5.68 6.03
CA PHE A 27 -12.05 6.43 6.23
C PHE A 27 -12.16 7.91 5.82
N GLU A 28 -12.98 8.26 4.82
CA GLU A 28 -13.29 9.66 4.51
C GLU A 28 -14.02 10.34 5.68
N SER A 29 -14.93 9.64 6.36
CA SER A 29 -15.62 10.17 7.55
C SER A 29 -14.69 10.40 8.75
N GLU A 30 -13.56 9.69 8.80
CA GLU A 30 -12.48 9.88 9.77
C GLU A 30 -11.50 11.00 9.37
N GLY A 31 -11.72 11.64 8.22
CA GLY A 31 -10.93 12.77 7.71
C GLY A 31 -9.72 12.39 6.86
N PHE A 32 -9.63 11.14 6.37
CA PHE A 32 -8.57 10.72 5.47
C PHE A 32 -8.90 11.04 4.00
N PHE A 33 -7.88 11.33 3.21
CA PHE A 33 -8.02 11.32 1.76
C PHE A 33 -8.05 9.85 1.29
N VAL A 34 -9.07 9.47 0.52
CA VAL A 34 -9.21 8.09 0.03
C VAL A 34 -9.47 8.06 -1.46
N LYS A 35 -8.68 7.27 -2.19
CA LYS A 35 -8.82 7.08 -3.64
C LYS A 35 -8.88 5.61 -3.97
N THR A 36 -9.78 5.24 -4.87
CA THR A 36 -9.90 3.88 -5.41
C THR A 36 -9.46 3.89 -6.87
N ASP A 37 -8.77 2.83 -7.29
CA ASP A 37 -8.37 2.59 -8.67
C ASP A 37 -8.34 1.08 -8.98
N GLU A 38 -8.53 0.74 -10.24
CA GLU A 38 -8.59 -0.65 -10.68
C GLU A 38 -7.24 -1.37 -10.49
N HIS A 39 -6.13 -0.68 -10.81
CA HIS A 39 -4.80 -1.25 -10.89
C HIS A 39 -3.73 -0.27 -10.40
N LEU A 40 -3.63 -0.10 -9.08
CA LEU A 40 -2.63 0.78 -8.46
C LEU A 40 -1.16 0.43 -8.81
N CYS A 41 -0.87 -0.82 -9.19
CA CYS A 41 0.48 -1.24 -9.60
C CYS A 41 0.80 -1.01 -11.09
N SER A 42 -0.15 -0.47 -11.86
CA SER A 42 0.07 -0.06 -13.25
C SER A 42 0.77 1.29 -13.33
N ASP A 43 1.32 1.64 -14.49
CA ASP A 43 1.95 2.95 -14.71
C ASP A 43 0.96 4.11 -14.51
N GLN A 44 -0.32 3.89 -14.84
CA GLN A 44 -1.38 4.86 -14.56
C GLN A 44 -1.68 4.97 -13.06
N GLY A 45 -1.72 3.82 -12.37
CA GLY A 45 -1.90 3.77 -10.92
C GLY A 45 -0.79 4.47 -10.14
N TYR A 46 0.47 4.31 -10.55
CA TYR A 46 1.58 5.04 -9.93
C TYR A 46 1.43 6.56 -10.13
N ARG A 47 1.16 7.01 -11.37
CA ARG A 47 0.94 8.45 -11.65
C ARG A 47 -0.22 9.03 -10.85
N LEU A 48 -1.32 8.30 -10.75
CA LEU A 48 -2.48 8.68 -9.94
C LEU A 48 -2.08 8.91 -8.47
N ILE A 49 -1.30 8.00 -7.89
CA ILE A 49 -0.82 8.12 -6.52
C ILE A 49 0.08 9.36 -6.38
N GLU A 50 1.06 9.54 -7.27
CA GLU A 50 1.98 10.70 -7.24
C GLU A 50 1.25 12.04 -7.37
N GLU A 51 0.28 12.13 -8.30
CA GLU A 51 -0.54 13.32 -8.50
C GLU A 51 -1.37 13.63 -7.25
N CYS A 52 -2.03 12.63 -6.66
CA CYS A 52 -2.78 12.79 -5.42
C CYS A 52 -1.88 13.23 -4.26
N ILE A 53 -0.68 12.67 -4.14
CA ILE A 53 0.30 13.07 -3.12
C ILE A 53 0.63 14.56 -3.25
N ARG A 54 0.91 15.02 -4.47
CA ARG A 54 1.27 16.41 -4.74
C ARG A 54 0.09 17.37 -4.54
N GLU A 55 -1.08 17.05 -5.11
CA GLU A 55 -2.25 17.95 -5.13
C GLU A 55 -2.91 18.09 -3.76
N GLN A 56 -2.93 17.00 -2.98
CA GLN A 56 -3.54 16.99 -1.65
C GLN A 56 -2.52 17.24 -0.53
N GLY A 57 -1.23 17.42 -0.88
CA GLY A 57 -0.14 17.63 0.07
C GLY A 57 -0.03 16.48 1.06
N LEU A 58 -0.01 15.23 0.59
CA LEU A 58 0.02 14.03 1.43
C LEU A 58 1.44 13.74 1.95
N ASP A 59 1.59 13.59 3.26
CA ASP A 59 2.89 13.28 3.87
C ASP A 59 3.17 11.77 3.96
N LYS A 60 2.10 10.98 3.99
CA LYS A 60 2.12 9.55 4.33
C LYS A 60 1.08 8.80 3.50
N VAL A 61 1.42 7.57 3.13
CA VAL A 61 0.62 6.80 2.17
C VAL A 61 0.35 5.40 2.71
N VAL A 62 -0.90 4.96 2.56
CA VAL A 62 -1.34 3.59 2.80
C VAL A 62 -1.95 3.04 1.53
N ILE A 63 -1.42 1.93 1.02
CA ILE A 63 -1.91 1.26 -0.19
C ILE A 63 -2.55 -0.07 0.23
N ALA A 64 -3.86 -0.20 0.13
CA ALA A 64 -4.58 -1.43 0.39
C ALA A 64 -4.77 -2.22 -0.90
N ALA A 65 -3.98 -3.28 -1.05
CA ALA A 65 -3.88 -4.06 -2.27
C ALA A 65 -3.40 -5.50 -1.98
N CYS A 66 -2.52 -6.01 -2.84
CA CYS A 66 -1.85 -7.29 -2.70
C CYS A 66 -0.69 -7.26 -1.69
N SER A 67 -0.09 -8.44 -1.47
CA SER A 67 1.04 -8.64 -0.58
C SER A 67 2.21 -7.67 -0.85
N PRO A 68 2.82 -7.08 0.21
CA PRO A 68 4.04 -6.29 0.07
C PRO A 68 5.22 -7.10 -0.50
N MET A 69 5.18 -8.43 -0.40
CA MET A 69 6.19 -9.30 -1.00
C MET A 69 6.16 -9.30 -2.54
N ILE A 70 5.02 -8.94 -3.14
CA ILE A 70 4.84 -8.97 -4.60
C ILE A 70 5.23 -7.61 -5.19
N HIS A 71 4.52 -6.54 -4.80
CA HIS A 71 4.69 -5.22 -5.40
C HIS A 71 5.32 -4.19 -4.47
N GLY A 72 5.65 -4.56 -3.22
CA GLY A 72 6.04 -3.57 -2.23
C GLY A 72 7.34 -2.86 -2.54
N ARG A 73 8.33 -3.58 -3.05
CA ARG A 73 9.58 -2.97 -3.50
C ARG A 73 9.34 -2.00 -4.66
N ARG A 74 8.48 -2.37 -5.61
CA ARG A 74 8.18 -1.55 -6.78
C ARG A 74 7.43 -0.27 -6.43
N PHE A 75 6.44 -0.34 -5.54
CA PHE A 75 5.79 0.87 -5.01
C PHE A 75 6.79 1.79 -4.32
N GLN A 76 7.69 1.24 -3.50
CA GLN A 76 8.72 2.03 -2.82
C GLN A 76 9.68 2.70 -3.80
N ASP A 77 10.14 1.98 -4.82
CA ASP A 77 11.10 2.50 -5.79
C ASP A 77 10.47 3.57 -6.70
N VAL A 78 9.27 3.31 -7.23
CA VAL A 78 8.58 4.25 -8.14
C VAL A 78 8.14 5.51 -7.41
N LEU A 79 7.55 5.37 -6.22
CA LEU A 79 7.02 6.50 -5.46
C LEU A 79 8.05 7.19 -4.57
N ALA A 80 9.33 6.78 -4.60
CA ALA A 80 10.39 7.33 -3.75
C ALA A 80 10.58 8.85 -3.93
N SER A 81 10.24 9.38 -5.11
CA SER A 81 10.30 10.81 -5.43
C SER A 81 9.12 11.59 -4.83
N ALA A 82 7.98 10.95 -4.63
CA ALA A 82 6.75 11.56 -4.12
C ALA A 82 6.59 11.39 -2.61
N VAL A 83 7.01 10.24 -2.05
CA VAL A 83 6.90 9.94 -0.62
C VAL A 83 8.12 9.15 -0.13
N ASN A 84 8.59 9.45 1.09
CA ASN A 84 9.66 8.66 1.69
C ASN A 84 9.19 7.18 1.83
N PRO A 85 9.99 6.18 1.38
CA PRO A 85 9.59 4.78 1.42
C PRO A 85 9.17 4.25 2.80
N ASN A 86 9.70 4.82 3.90
CA ASN A 86 9.33 4.42 5.26
C ASN A 86 8.00 5.02 5.74
N LEU A 87 7.50 6.03 5.01
CA LEU A 87 6.19 6.66 5.19
C LEU A 87 5.11 6.08 4.27
N LEU A 88 5.46 5.05 3.49
CA LEU A 88 4.54 4.25 2.70
C LEU A 88 4.27 2.93 3.43
N GLN A 89 3.00 2.54 3.56
CA GLN A 89 2.60 1.23 4.05
C GLN A 89 1.75 0.51 3.01
N ILE A 90 1.95 -0.80 2.88
CA ILE A 90 1.08 -1.66 2.08
C ILE A 90 0.28 -2.56 3.03
N VAL A 91 -1.02 -2.62 2.79
CA VAL A 91 -1.96 -3.49 3.49
C VAL A 91 -2.34 -4.60 2.53
N ASN A 92 -2.11 -5.84 2.93
CA ASN A 92 -2.55 -7.00 2.15
C ASN A 92 -4.03 -7.27 2.44
N ILE A 93 -4.89 -6.81 1.53
CA ILE A 93 -6.34 -7.10 1.54
C ILE A 93 -6.74 -8.10 0.45
N ARG A 94 -5.79 -8.66 -0.30
CA ARG A 94 -6.04 -9.69 -1.33
C ARG A 94 -5.77 -11.09 -0.80
N GLU A 95 -4.50 -11.49 -0.70
CA GLU A 95 -4.11 -12.86 -0.32
C GLU A 95 -4.48 -13.18 1.14
N GLN A 96 -4.44 -12.18 2.02
CA GLN A 96 -4.74 -12.37 3.45
C GLN A 96 -6.18 -12.00 3.83
N CYS A 97 -7.00 -11.60 2.86
CA CYS A 97 -8.36 -11.14 3.11
C CYS A 97 -9.34 -11.60 2.01
N ALA A 98 -9.46 -10.89 0.88
CA ALA A 98 -10.45 -11.18 -0.16
C ALA A 98 -10.45 -12.63 -0.66
N TRP A 99 -9.27 -13.24 -0.87
CA TRP A 99 -9.18 -14.60 -1.41
C TRP A 99 -9.57 -15.70 -0.43
N VAL A 100 -9.63 -15.41 0.87
CA VAL A 100 -9.74 -16.44 1.92
C VAL A 100 -10.88 -16.21 2.92
N HIS A 101 -11.75 -15.22 2.69
CA HIS A 101 -12.92 -14.95 3.52
C HIS A 101 -14.15 -14.66 2.65
N ARG A 102 -15.34 -14.75 3.25
CA ARG A 102 -16.59 -14.32 2.63
C ARG A 102 -16.74 -12.80 2.75
N SER A 103 -17.62 -12.21 1.93
CA SER A 103 -17.71 -10.75 1.74
C SER A 103 -17.85 -9.93 3.02
N ASP A 104 -18.73 -10.35 3.94
CA ASP A 104 -18.96 -9.70 5.23
C ASP A 104 -17.72 -9.76 6.14
N GLU A 105 -17.14 -10.94 6.34
CA GLU A 105 -15.93 -11.12 7.13
C GLU A 105 -14.72 -10.39 6.52
N ALA A 106 -14.59 -10.43 5.20
CA ALA A 106 -13.51 -9.81 4.45
C ALA A 106 -13.54 -8.28 4.63
N LEU A 107 -14.72 -7.68 4.57
CA LEU A 107 -14.87 -6.24 4.78
C LEU A 107 -14.40 -5.80 6.17
N TYR A 108 -14.90 -6.45 7.24
CA TYR A 108 -14.49 -6.11 8.61
C TYR A 108 -12.99 -6.30 8.84
N LYS A 109 -12.44 -7.38 8.27
CA LYS A 109 -11.01 -7.66 8.34
C LYS A 109 -10.19 -6.62 7.58
N ALA A 110 -10.59 -6.24 6.37
CA ALA A 110 -9.88 -5.25 5.57
C ALA A 110 -9.84 -3.88 6.25
N ILE A 111 -10.96 -3.43 6.82
CA ILE A 111 -11.02 -2.20 7.63
C ILE A 111 -10.01 -2.29 8.76
N SER A 112 -10.03 -3.37 9.54
CA SER A 112 -9.11 -3.58 10.67
C SER A 112 -7.64 -3.56 10.25
N LEU A 113 -7.30 -4.21 9.13
CA LEU A 113 -5.94 -4.24 8.59
C LEU A 113 -5.48 -2.86 8.14
N ILE A 114 -6.35 -2.09 7.47
CA ILE A 114 -6.07 -0.72 7.03
C ILE A 114 -5.87 0.17 8.25
N SER A 115 -6.77 0.15 9.23
CA SER A 115 -6.64 0.93 10.47
C SER A 115 -5.33 0.65 11.20
N GLY A 116 -4.93 -0.62 11.29
CA GLY A 116 -3.64 -1.01 11.89
C GLY A 116 -2.43 -0.41 11.16
N LYS A 117 -2.47 -0.34 9.82
CA LYS A 117 -1.39 0.28 9.02
C LYS A 117 -1.44 1.80 9.03
N VAL A 118 -2.62 2.41 9.12
CA VAL A 118 -2.80 3.85 9.34
C VAL A 118 -2.16 4.24 10.68
N GLU A 119 -2.45 3.53 11.76
CA GLU A 119 -1.83 3.78 13.07
C GLU A 119 -0.31 3.59 13.06
N ARG A 120 0.16 2.57 12.35
CA ARG A 120 1.59 2.37 12.15
C ARG A 120 2.23 3.55 11.42
N VAL A 121 1.67 3.98 10.28
CA VAL A 121 2.27 5.04 9.48
C VAL A 121 2.22 6.39 10.20
N LYS A 122 1.19 6.66 11.01
CA LYS A 122 1.14 7.84 11.89
C LYS A 122 2.40 7.96 12.75
N ARG A 123 2.93 6.85 13.26
CA ARG A 123 4.12 6.80 14.12
C ARG A 123 5.43 6.60 13.35
N SER A 124 5.37 6.30 12.06
CA SER A 124 6.57 6.23 11.21
C SER A 124 7.23 7.60 11.06
N LEU A 125 8.57 7.57 11.09
CA LEU A 125 9.43 8.71 10.81
C LEU A 125 10.15 8.50 9.47
N PRO A 126 10.46 9.55 8.71
CA PRO A 126 11.26 9.40 7.51
C PRO A 126 12.60 8.76 7.86
N ARG A 127 13.05 7.80 7.05
CA ARG A 127 14.38 7.19 7.16
C ARG A 127 15.09 7.28 5.82
N THR A 128 16.39 7.47 5.89
CA THR A 128 17.29 7.33 4.75
C THR A 128 17.80 5.90 4.71
N HIS A 129 17.95 5.35 3.51
CA HIS A 129 18.66 4.09 3.35
C HIS A 129 20.15 4.34 3.52
N GLU A 130 20.80 3.51 4.33
CA GLU A 130 22.25 3.48 4.39
C GLU A 130 22.78 2.80 3.14
N LYS A 131 23.76 3.44 2.49
CA LYS A 131 24.53 2.81 1.43
C LYS A 131 25.65 2.02 2.08
N VAL A 132 25.70 0.73 1.76
CA VAL A 132 26.75 -0.17 2.21
C VAL A 132 27.50 -0.65 0.98
N GLU A 133 28.82 -0.60 1.02
CA GLU A 133 29.65 -1.10 -0.07
C GLU A 133 29.61 -2.64 -0.08
N PRO A 134 29.32 -3.27 -1.23
CA PRO A 134 29.29 -4.72 -1.32
C PRO A 134 30.72 -5.28 -1.26
N TYR A 135 30.88 -6.42 -0.60
CA TYR A 135 32.12 -7.20 -0.68
C TYR A 135 32.28 -7.73 -2.11
N LYS A 136 33.50 -7.70 -2.64
CA LYS A 136 33.85 -8.28 -3.95
C LYS A 136 34.18 -9.77 -3.85
N GLU A 137 33.49 -10.47 -2.96
CA GLU A 137 33.68 -11.88 -2.65
C GLU A 137 32.33 -12.59 -2.78
N VAL A 138 32.37 -13.81 -3.29
CA VAL A 138 31.18 -14.62 -3.57
C VAL A 138 31.42 -16.02 -3.01
N ALA A 139 30.41 -16.58 -2.34
CA ALA A 139 30.40 -17.98 -1.92
C ALA A 139 29.50 -18.79 -2.85
N VAL A 140 30.04 -19.87 -3.42
CA VAL A 140 29.27 -20.87 -4.20
C VAL A 140 29.10 -22.10 -3.33
N ILE A 141 27.86 -22.52 -3.09
CA ILE A 141 27.52 -23.70 -2.29
C ILE A 141 27.00 -24.78 -3.24
N GLY A 142 27.82 -25.80 -3.49
CA GLY A 142 27.58 -26.87 -4.46
C GLY A 142 28.23 -26.60 -5.81
N GLY A 143 29.17 -27.48 -6.21
CA GLY A 143 29.93 -27.40 -7.47
C GLY A 143 29.63 -28.57 -8.41
N GLY A 144 28.37 -28.99 -8.46
CA GLY A 144 27.88 -29.99 -9.40
C GLY A 144 27.59 -29.40 -10.78
#